data_AF-A0A8D8VZ86-F1
#
_entry.id   AF-A0A8D8VZ86-F1
#
_cell.length_a   1.000
_cell.length_b   1.000
_cell.length_c   1.000
_cell.angle_alpha   90.00
_cell.angle_beta   90.00
_cell.angle_gamma   90.00
#
_symmetry.space_group_name_H-M   'P 1'
#
loop_
_entity.id
_entity.type
_entity.pdbx_description
1 polymer ?
#
loop_
_entity_poly.entity_id
_entity_poly.type
_entity_poly.pdbx_seq_one_letter_code
_entity_poly.pdbx_strand_id
1 'polypeptide(L)'
;MHSGSLNRATKIVSAEKDIVLSKLNYVMEELLAHTKVLKNIECSPQLTEFHGVLYKECVERFSRLEMSSSKCLLNEATVLDPRLKNHGFGIQGSYKETRKSIELRCVNIVLHNNSTSTATTSTIPTFTATTSTASTSTAITSTPVTATDDCFWNKFDGKVNNLVHQNTPPVVKVITEIDRYIAEPLLQRDEDPLKWWEQCKTVYPTLYELMLKRMCLQATSVPSERVFSKSGEILNAKRSRLTNSRFSQIVFLNCNLK
;
A
#
# COMPACT_ATOMS: atom_id res chain seq x y z
N MET A 1 15.47 -30.70 2.28
CA MET A 1 15.41 -29.22 2.30
C MET A 1 14.02 -28.65 2.66
N HIS A 2 13.11 -29.39 3.33
CA HIS A 2 11.70 -28.97 3.48
C HIS A 2 11.28 -28.30 4.81
N SER A 3 12.05 -28.36 5.91
CA SER A 3 11.57 -27.83 7.21
C SER A 3 11.60 -26.29 7.33
N GLY A 4 12.23 -25.58 6.38
CA GLY A 4 12.38 -24.12 6.45
C GLY A 4 11.22 -23.30 5.88
N SER A 5 10.34 -23.89 5.06
CA SER A 5 9.35 -23.13 4.28
C SER A 5 8.25 -22.52 5.14
N LEU A 6 7.63 -23.32 6.01
CA LEU A 6 6.61 -22.84 6.95
C LEU A 6 7.19 -21.78 7.89
N ASN A 7 8.39 -22.00 8.42
CA ASN A 7 9.07 -21.03 9.27
C ASN A 7 9.33 -19.70 8.52
N ARG A 8 9.73 -19.77 7.25
CA ARG A 8 9.94 -18.59 6.41
C ARG A 8 8.62 -17.86 6.13
N ALA A 9 7.55 -18.58 5.81
CA ALA A 9 6.22 -18.02 5.65
C ALA A 9 5.75 -17.31 6.93
N THR A 10 5.89 -17.96 8.09
CA THR A 10 5.57 -17.36 9.40
C THR A 10 6.37 -16.10 9.66
N LYS A 11 7.68 -16.07 9.35
CA LYS A 11 8.52 -14.88 9.51
C LYS A 11 8.04 -13.71 8.63
N ILE A 12 7.67 -13.97 7.38
CA ILE A 12 7.12 -12.96 6.48
C ILE A 12 5.79 -12.43 7.01
N VAL A 13 4.89 -13.33 7.42
CA VAL A 13 3.52 -13.01 7.83
C VAL A 13 3.44 -12.32 9.21
N SER A 14 4.46 -12.52 10.05
CA SER A 14 4.57 -11.92 11.40
C SER A 14 5.48 -10.67 11.45
N ALA A 15 5.96 -10.20 10.30
CA ALA A 15 6.80 -9.01 10.23
C ALA A 15 5.99 -7.74 10.55
N GLU A 16 6.59 -6.82 11.31
CA GLU A 16 5.96 -5.54 11.69
C GLU A 16 6.37 -4.37 10.81
N LYS A 17 7.62 -4.40 10.31
CA LYS A 17 8.24 -3.31 9.56
C LYS A 17 8.20 -3.54 8.05
N ASP A 18 7.55 -4.61 7.61
CA ASP A 18 7.41 -4.98 6.22
C ASP A 18 5.96 -4.82 5.77
N ILE A 19 5.79 -4.57 4.47
CA ILE A 19 4.49 -4.66 3.82
C ILE A 19 4.15 -6.14 3.67
N VAL A 20 3.45 -6.67 4.67
CA VAL A 20 3.05 -8.09 4.69
C VAL A 20 1.89 -8.33 3.74
N LEU A 21 0.93 -7.39 3.68
CA LEU A 21 -0.32 -7.58 2.95
C LEU A 21 -0.07 -7.88 1.46
N SER A 22 0.85 -7.17 0.81
CA SER A 22 1.16 -7.39 -0.61
C SER A 22 1.80 -8.74 -0.90
N LYS A 23 2.49 -9.33 0.07
CA LYS A 23 3.22 -10.60 -0.09
C LYS A 23 2.35 -11.83 0.15
N LEU A 24 1.15 -11.65 0.73
CA LEU A 24 0.33 -12.77 1.19
C LEU A 24 -0.11 -13.70 0.06
N ASN A 25 -0.51 -13.17 -1.10
CA ASN A 25 -0.91 -14.02 -2.23
C ASN A 25 0.25 -14.94 -2.67
N TYR A 26 1.45 -14.36 -2.81
CA TYR A 26 2.66 -15.13 -3.11
C TYR A 26 3.00 -16.17 -2.02
N VAL A 27 2.91 -15.81 -0.74
CA VAL A 27 3.17 -16.74 0.37
C VAL A 27 2.17 -17.91 0.36
N MET A 28 0.89 -17.63 0.10
CA MET A 28 -0.14 -18.66 0.01
C MET A 28 0.11 -19.60 -1.18
N GLU A 29 0.50 -19.06 -2.33
CA GLU A 29 0.85 -19.84 -3.52
C GLU A 29 2.07 -20.75 -3.26
N GLU A 30 3.12 -20.22 -2.64
CA GLU A 30 4.33 -21.01 -2.32
C GLU A 30 4.03 -22.13 -1.32
N LEU A 31 3.21 -21.85 -0.28
CA LEU A 31 2.75 -22.87 0.66
C LEU A 31 1.89 -23.93 -0.03
N LEU A 32 1.08 -23.54 -1.01
CA LEU A 32 0.28 -24.47 -1.79
C LEU A 32 1.17 -25.37 -2.66
N ALA A 33 2.18 -24.81 -3.31
CA ALA A 33 3.15 -25.57 -4.09
C ALA A 33 3.88 -26.59 -3.21
N HIS A 34 4.30 -26.19 -2.01
CA HIS A 34 4.95 -27.08 -1.04
C HIS A 34 4.03 -28.20 -0.56
N THR A 35 2.79 -27.90 -0.19
CA THR A 35 1.83 -28.93 0.25
C THR A 35 1.44 -29.89 -0.87
N LYS A 36 1.44 -29.42 -2.13
CA LYS A 36 1.27 -30.27 -3.32
C LYS A 36 2.41 -31.26 -3.47
N VAL A 37 3.65 -30.82 -3.27
CA VAL A 37 4.82 -31.72 -3.27
C VAL A 37 4.67 -32.77 -2.18
N LEU A 38 4.34 -32.36 -0.94
CA LEU A 38 4.15 -33.28 0.19
C LEU A 38 3.09 -34.36 -0.10
N LYS A 39 1.98 -33.98 -0.72
CA LYS A 39 0.91 -34.91 -1.11
C LYS A 39 1.39 -36.03 -2.05
N ASN A 40 2.38 -35.75 -2.88
CA ASN A 40 2.90 -36.70 -3.87
C ASN A 40 4.08 -37.54 -3.36
N ILE A 41 4.53 -37.33 -2.12
CA ILE A 41 5.60 -38.14 -1.52
C ILE A 41 4.99 -39.44 -1.00
N GLU A 42 5.57 -40.57 -1.41
CA GLU A 42 5.22 -41.88 -0.86
C GLU A 42 5.69 -41.98 0.59
N CYS A 43 4.73 -42.13 1.51
CA CYS A 43 4.94 -42.16 2.95
C CYS A 43 4.03 -43.22 3.60
N SER A 44 4.13 -43.37 4.93
CA SER A 44 3.19 -44.21 5.69
C SER A 44 1.73 -43.79 5.44
N PRO A 45 0.75 -44.72 5.52
CA PRO A 45 -0.65 -44.42 5.23
C PRO A 45 -1.21 -43.22 6.00
N GLN A 46 -0.85 -43.10 7.29
CA GLN A 46 -1.28 -41.98 8.15
C GLN A 46 -0.72 -40.64 7.67
N LEU A 47 0.53 -40.62 7.21
CA LEU A 47 1.18 -39.40 6.75
C LEU A 47 0.65 -38.97 5.38
N THR A 48 0.35 -39.94 4.50
CA THR A 48 -0.31 -39.69 3.21
C THR A 48 -1.70 -39.11 3.40
N GLU A 49 -2.49 -39.63 4.35
CA GLU A 49 -3.80 -39.06 4.71
C GLU A 49 -3.65 -37.62 5.23
N PHE A 50 -2.71 -37.38 6.16
CA PHE A 50 -2.42 -36.05 6.69
C PHE A 50 -2.02 -35.06 5.59
N HIS A 51 -1.11 -35.44 4.68
CA HIS A 51 -0.72 -34.59 3.55
C HIS A 51 -1.90 -34.29 2.62
N GLY A 52 -2.79 -35.26 2.40
CA GLY A 52 -4.02 -35.10 1.63
C GLY A 52 -4.96 -34.06 2.23
N VAL A 53 -5.21 -34.15 3.54
CA VAL A 53 -6.03 -33.20 4.29
C VAL A 53 -5.38 -31.81 4.31
N LEU A 54 -4.08 -31.74 4.60
CA LEU A 54 -3.33 -30.48 4.63
C LEU A 54 -3.41 -29.75 3.29
N TYR A 55 -3.15 -30.45 2.18
CA TYR A 55 -3.25 -29.87 0.85
C TYR A 55 -4.68 -29.39 0.55
N LYS A 56 -5.70 -30.20 0.88
CA LYS A 56 -7.10 -29.83 0.66
C LYS A 56 -7.47 -28.55 1.43
N GLU A 57 -7.12 -28.46 2.71
CA GLU A 57 -7.41 -27.29 3.54
C GLU A 57 -6.66 -26.05 3.04
N CYS A 58 -5.41 -26.18 2.61
CA CYS A 58 -4.66 -25.09 2.00
C CYS A 58 -5.32 -24.59 0.70
N VAL A 59 -5.71 -25.49 -0.21
CA VAL A 59 -6.44 -25.12 -1.43
C VAL A 59 -7.71 -24.34 -1.08
N GLU A 60 -8.54 -24.89 -0.18
CA GLU A 60 -9.84 -24.32 0.13
C GLU A 60 -9.72 -22.93 0.78
N ARG A 61 -8.86 -22.81 1.80
CA ARG A 61 -8.71 -21.57 2.56
C ARG A 61 -7.99 -20.49 1.75
N PHE A 62 -6.91 -20.83 1.05
CA PHE A 62 -6.16 -19.84 0.28
C PHE A 62 -6.93 -19.38 -0.95
N SER A 63 -7.61 -20.29 -1.67
CA SER A 63 -8.47 -19.90 -2.79
C SER A 63 -9.62 -19.00 -2.32
N ARG A 64 -10.22 -19.31 -1.16
CA ARG A 64 -11.27 -18.46 -0.59
C ARG A 64 -10.76 -17.06 -0.25
N LEU A 65 -9.53 -16.93 0.25
CA LEU A 65 -8.93 -15.63 0.54
C LEU A 65 -8.68 -14.82 -0.74
N GLU A 66 -8.15 -15.45 -1.79
CA GLU A 66 -7.88 -14.77 -3.07
C GLU A 66 -9.17 -14.43 -3.84
N MET A 67 -10.16 -15.32 -3.83
CA MET A 67 -11.44 -15.18 -4.54
C MET A 67 -12.49 -14.37 -3.76
N SER A 68 -12.22 -13.96 -2.51
CA SER A 68 -13.16 -13.17 -1.72
C SER A 68 -13.36 -11.79 -2.33
N SER A 69 -14.32 -11.71 -3.25
CA SER A 69 -14.51 -10.60 -4.20
C SER A 69 -15.14 -9.36 -3.59
N SER A 70 -15.65 -9.41 -2.36
CA SER A 70 -16.42 -8.29 -1.84
C SER A 70 -15.59 -7.00 -1.74
N LYS A 71 -14.31 -7.05 -1.31
CA LYS A 71 -13.37 -5.90 -1.21
C LYS A 71 -11.91 -6.36 -0.95
N CYS A 72 -11.31 -7.21 -1.79
CA CYS A 72 -9.99 -7.79 -1.48
C CYS A 72 -8.83 -6.76 -1.54
N LEU A 73 -8.63 -6.01 -0.44
CA LEU A 73 -7.51 -5.10 -0.22
C LEU A 73 -6.15 -5.80 -0.39
N LEU A 74 -6.11 -7.10 -0.10
CA LEU A 74 -4.98 -8.00 -0.29
C LEU A 74 -4.55 -8.06 -1.76
N ASN A 75 -5.48 -8.32 -2.68
CA ASN A 75 -5.16 -8.41 -4.10
C ASN A 75 -4.71 -7.04 -4.64
N GLU A 76 -5.37 -5.96 -4.22
CA GLU A 76 -4.98 -4.60 -4.60
C GLU A 76 -3.56 -4.27 -4.11
N ALA A 77 -3.23 -4.60 -2.86
CA ALA A 77 -1.87 -4.45 -2.33
C ALA A 77 -0.85 -5.29 -3.12
N THR A 78 -1.22 -6.49 -3.57
CA THR A 78 -0.34 -7.36 -4.36
C THR A 78 -0.01 -6.74 -5.72
N VAL A 79 -1.01 -6.21 -6.43
CA VAL A 79 -0.78 -5.52 -7.71
C VAL A 79 0.08 -4.27 -7.54
N LEU A 80 -0.17 -3.51 -6.47
CA LEU A 80 0.55 -2.27 -6.17
C LEU A 80 1.97 -2.52 -5.62
N ASP A 81 2.39 -3.77 -5.41
CA ASP A 81 3.77 -4.09 -5.07
C ASP A 81 4.58 -4.24 -6.37
N PRO A 82 5.55 -3.34 -6.64
CA PRO A 82 6.33 -3.35 -7.87
C PRO A 82 7.20 -4.61 -8.02
N ARG A 83 7.41 -5.38 -6.94
CA ARG A 83 8.13 -6.66 -6.96
C ARG A 83 7.28 -7.84 -7.44
N LEU A 84 5.95 -7.70 -7.39
CA LEU A 84 5.00 -8.79 -7.66
C LEU A 84 4.11 -8.49 -8.86
N LYS A 85 3.38 -7.36 -8.83
CA LYS A 85 2.40 -6.97 -9.85
C LYS A 85 1.41 -8.12 -10.16
N ASN A 86 1.31 -8.53 -11.42
CA ASN A 86 0.48 -9.65 -11.88
C ASN A 86 1.08 -11.04 -11.58
N HIS A 87 2.33 -11.13 -11.10
CA HIS A 87 3.00 -12.40 -10.82
C HIS A 87 2.74 -12.91 -9.40
N GLY A 88 2.11 -12.11 -8.54
CA GLY A 88 1.78 -12.50 -7.18
C GLY A 88 0.46 -13.25 -7.04
N PHE A 89 -0.15 -13.73 -8.13
CA PHE A 89 -1.49 -14.34 -8.13
C PHE A 89 -1.44 -15.82 -8.48
N GLY A 90 -2.08 -16.65 -7.65
CA GLY A 90 -2.26 -18.07 -7.95
C GLY A 90 -3.39 -18.31 -8.96
N ILE A 91 -4.40 -17.42 -9.01
CA ILE A 91 -5.57 -17.56 -9.88
C ILE A 91 -5.61 -16.41 -10.90
N GLN A 92 -5.48 -16.75 -12.18
CA GLN A 92 -5.45 -15.78 -13.28
C GLN A 92 -6.70 -14.89 -13.38
N GLY A 93 -7.86 -15.38 -12.92
CA GLY A 93 -9.09 -14.59 -12.87
C GLY A 93 -9.04 -13.44 -11.84
N SER A 94 -8.32 -13.64 -10.74
CA SER A 94 -8.23 -12.68 -9.63
C SER A 94 -7.53 -11.39 -10.06
N TYR A 95 -6.46 -11.48 -10.85
CA TYR A 95 -5.74 -10.30 -11.34
C TYR A 95 -6.65 -9.39 -12.19
N LYS A 96 -7.41 -9.97 -13.13
CA LYS A 96 -8.30 -9.21 -14.01
C LYS A 96 -9.36 -8.44 -13.23
N GLU A 97 -9.97 -9.07 -12.23
CA GLU A 97 -10.97 -8.43 -11.39
C GLU A 97 -10.35 -7.35 -10.49
N THR A 98 -9.17 -7.64 -9.95
CA THR A 98 -8.42 -6.68 -9.11
C THR A 98 -8.02 -5.45 -9.91
N ARG A 99 -7.57 -5.63 -11.15
CA ARG A 99 -7.23 -4.53 -12.06
C ARG A 99 -8.44 -3.62 -12.30
N LYS A 100 -9.62 -4.19 -12.57
CA LYS A 100 -10.86 -3.40 -12.69
C LYS A 100 -11.19 -2.64 -11.40
N SER A 101 -11.01 -3.27 -10.23
CA SER A 101 -11.20 -2.60 -8.94
C SER A 101 -10.26 -1.40 -8.77
N ILE A 102 -8.97 -1.58 -9.11
CA ILE A 102 -7.97 -0.51 -9.08
C ILE A 102 -8.34 0.62 -10.03
N GLU A 103 -8.69 0.30 -11.29
CA GLU A 103 -9.15 1.28 -12.28
C GLU A 103 -10.32 2.11 -11.73
N LEU A 104 -11.35 1.44 -11.19
CA LEU A 104 -12.51 2.11 -10.59
C LEU A 104 -12.12 3.00 -9.40
N ARG A 105 -11.23 2.54 -8.52
CA ARG A 105 -10.75 3.32 -7.35
C ARG A 105 -9.95 4.54 -7.77
N CYS A 106 -9.05 4.39 -8.74
CA CYS A 106 -8.24 5.47 -9.28
C CYS A 106 -9.09 6.51 -10.01
N VAL A 107 -10.09 6.09 -10.80
CA VAL A 107 -11.05 7.02 -11.42
C VAL A 107 -11.79 7.83 -10.36
N ASN A 108 -12.26 7.18 -9.29
CA ASN A 108 -12.91 7.88 -8.18
C ASN A 108 -11.97 8.89 -7.51
N ILE A 109 -10.70 8.56 -7.29
CA ILE A 109 -9.70 9.48 -6.73
C ILE A 109 -9.57 10.74 -7.60
N VAL A 110 -9.38 10.57 -8.91
CA VAL A 110 -9.23 11.71 -9.84
C VAL A 110 -10.48 12.59 -9.85
N LEU A 111 -11.67 11.99 -9.82
CA LEU A 111 -12.92 12.74 -9.78
C LEU A 111 -13.06 13.58 -8.50
N HIS A 112 -12.70 13.04 -7.34
CA HIS A 112 -12.77 13.78 -6.06
C HIS A 112 -11.76 14.93 -6.00
N ASN A 113 -10.54 14.73 -6.51
CA ASN A 113 -9.49 15.76 -6.52
C ASN A 113 -9.85 16.95 -7.43
N ASN A 114 -10.56 16.69 -8.54
CA ASN A 114 -11.06 17.74 -9.42
C ASN A 114 -12.19 18.56 -8.78
N SER A 115 -13.02 17.95 -7.93
CA SER A 115 -14.09 18.64 -7.19
C SER A 115 -13.60 19.43 -5.98
N THR A 116 -12.44 19.08 -5.41
CA THR A 116 -11.88 19.77 -4.22
C THR A 116 -10.96 20.94 -4.56
N SER A 117 -10.55 21.10 -5.82
CA SER A 117 -9.73 22.26 -6.26
C SER A 117 -10.47 23.61 -6.22
N THR A 118 -11.73 23.66 -5.81
CA THR A 118 -12.50 24.89 -5.56
C THR A 118 -12.83 25.16 -4.09
N ALA A 119 -12.35 24.36 -3.14
CA ALA A 119 -12.66 24.56 -1.72
C ALA A 119 -11.42 24.39 -0.80
N THR A 120 -10.90 25.53 -0.35
CA THR A 120 -10.25 25.76 0.95
C THR A 120 -8.92 25.05 1.26
N THR A 121 -7.84 25.85 1.18
CA THR A 121 -6.71 25.89 2.12
C THR A 121 -7.15 25.49 3.54
N SER A 122 -6.75 24.29 3.99
CA SER A 122 -6.93 23.89 5.38
C SER A 122 -5.79 24.48 6.21
N THR A 123 -6.08 25.62 6.82
CA THR A 123 -5.25 26.26 7.85
C THR A 123 -5.19 25.40 9.11
N ILE A 124 -3.96 25.04 9.48
CA ILE A 124 -3.58 24.60 10.82
C ILE A 124 -3.87 25.74 11.82
N PRO A 125 -4.54 25.51 12.98
CA PRO A 125 -4.68 26.54 13.99
C PRO A 125 -3.34 26.73 14.71
N THR A 126 -2.59 27.75 14.30
CA THR A 126 -1.44 28.27 15.05
C THR A 126 -1.96 29.32 16.02
N PHE A 127 -1.68 29.15 17.31
CA PHE A 127 -1.94 30.14 18.35
C PHE A 127 -1.25 31.47 17.98
N THR A 128 -2.03 32.53 17.79
CA THR A 128 -1.52 33.90 17.62
C THR A 128 -1.75 34.71 18.89
N ALA A 129 -0.66 35.26 19.42
CA ALA A 129 -0.69 36.40 20.34
C ALA A 129 -0.72 37.69 19.51
N THR A 130 -1.57 38.61 19.97
CA THR A 130 -2.00 39.87 19.36
C THR A 130 -0.89 40.92 19.34
N THR A 131 -0.67 41.62 18.22
CA THR A 131 -0.45 43.09 18.23
C THR A 131 -0.73 43.69 16.84
N SER A 132 -1.54 44.74 16.82
CA SER A 132 -1.95 45.52 15.64
C SER A 132 -0.86 46.46 15.13
N THR A 133 -0.68 46.59 13.81
CA THR A 133 -0.41 47.89 13.16
C THR A 133 -0.66 47.80 11.65
N ALA A 134 -1.07 48.93 11.06
CA ALA A 134 -1.75 49.04 9.78
C ALA A 134 -0.84 49.27 8.55
N SER A 135 -1.45 49.05 7.37
CA SER A 135 -1.31 49.81 6.10
C SER A 135 -0.48 49.21 4.95
N THR A 136 -1.19 49.13 3.80
CA THR A 136 -0.77 49.50 2.43
C THR A 136 -0.14 48.44 1.51
N SER A 137 -0.90 48.15 0.45
CA SER A 137 -0.50 47.47 -0.79
C SER A 137 0.82 47.98 -1.37
N THR A 138 1.70 47.07 -1.78
CA THR A 138 2.54 47.27 -2.98
C THR A 138 2.95 45.94 -3.58
N ALA A 139 2.84 45.87 -4.90
CA ALA A 139 3.19 44.75 -5.73
C ALA A 139 4.71 44.69 -6.02
N ILE A 140 5.15 43.52 -6.48
CA ILE A 140 6.37 43.24 -7.28
C ILE A 140 7.71 43.35 -6.53
N THR A 141 8.47 42.25 -6.50
CA THR A 141 9.91 42.23 -6.83
C THR A 141 10.28 40.81 -7.28
N SER A 142 10.01 40.50 -8.55
CA SER A 142 10.80 39.52 -9.29
C SER A 142 12.06 40.24 -9.80
N THR A 143 13.20 39.60 -9.59
CA THR A 143 14.53 40.00 -10.05
C THR A 143 14.56 40.21 -11.57
N PRO A 144 15.27 41.24 -12.08
CA PRO A 144 15.32 41.54 -13.51
C PRO A 144 16.51 40.80 -14.16
N VAL A 145 16.22 39.82 -15.02
CA VAL A 145 17.20 39.30 -15.99
C VAL A 145 16.51 39.14 -17.35
N THR A 146 16.87 40.05 -18.26
CA THR A 146 16.72 40.00 -19.74
C THR A 146 15.36 39.62 -20.32
N ALA A 147 14.47 40.62 -20.37
CA ALA A 147 13.28 40.63 -21.22
C ALA A 147 13.63 40.95 -22.68
N THR A 148 14.08 39.96 -23.47
CA THR A 148 13.95 40.00 -24.95
C THR A 148 13.76 38.63 -25.62
N ASP A 149 13.71 37.51 -24.88
CA ASP A 149 13.55 36.17 -25.47
C ASP A 149 12.20 35.47 -25.15
N ASP A 150 11.48 35.93 -24.11
CA ASP A 150 10.21 35.30 -23.67
C ASP A 150 9.05 35.49 -24.67
N CYS A 151 9.07 36.55 -25.48
CA CYS A 151 8.00 36.81 -26.47
C CYS A 151 8.01 35.81 -27.62
N PHE A 152 9.18 35.26 -27.95
CA PHE A 152 9.35 34.30 -29.03
C PHE A 152 8.56 33.01 -28.75
N TRP A 153 8.59 32.54 -27.49
CA TRP A 153 7.95 31.30 -27.08
C TRP A 153 6.47 31.44 -26.74
N ASN A 154 5.96 32.63 -26.41
CA ASN A 154 4.55 32.83 -26.02
C ASN A 154 3.50 32.19 -26.95
N LYS A 155 3.71 32.23 -28.28
CA LYS A 155 2.80 31.59 -29.25
C LYS A 155 2.91 30.06 -29.22
N PHE A 156 4.14 29.56 -29.06
CA PHE A 156 4.41 28.14 -28.91
C PHE A 156 3.87 27.62 -27.58
N ASP A 157 4.16 28.30 -26.47
CA ASP A 157 3.66 27.98 -25.13
C ASP A 157 2.14 28.04 -25.09
N GLY A 158 1.51 29.04 -25.73
CA GLY A 158 0.07 29.10 -25.90
C GLY A 158 -0.50 27.90 -26.67
N LYS A 159 0.18 27.47 -27.75
CA LYS A 159 -0.22 26.28 -28.52
C LYS A 159 -0.01 25.00 -27.73
N VAL A 160 1.12 24.86 -27.03
CA VAL A 160 1.45 23.71 -26.18
C VAL A 160 0.48 23.64 -25.02
N ASN A 161 0.16 24.74 -24.35
CA ASN A 161 -0.76 24.74 -23.22
C ASN A 161 -2.17 24.33 -23.65
N ASN A 162 -2.62 24.78 -24.84
CA ASN A 162 -3.88 24.30 -25.43
C ASN A 162 -3.86 22.81 -25.82
N LEU A 163 -2.70 22.27 -26.22
CA LEU A 163 -2.54 20.84 -26.52
C LEU A 163 -2.46 19.98 -25.24
N VAL A 164 -1.72 20.44 -24.23
CA VAL A 164 -1.55 19.79 -22.93
C VAL A 164 -2.86 19.82 -22.12
N HIS A 165 -3.69 20.85 -22.31
CA HIS A 165 -5.05 20.94 -21.77
C HIS A 165 -6.14 20.35 -22.67
N GLN A 166 -5.80 19.64 -23.76
CA GLN A 166 -6.80 18.79 -24.41
C GLN A 166 -7.29 17.78 -23.38
N ASN A 167 -8.58 17.88 -23.03
CA ASN A 167 -9.22 17.14 -21.95
C ASN A 167 -9.24 15.63 -22.24
N THR A 168 -8.10 14.95 -22.08
CA THR A 168 -8.09 13.49 -22.04
C THR A 168 -9.00 13.06 -20.90
N PRO A 169 -10.03 12.23 -21.16
CA PRO A 169 -10.96 11.81 -20.12
C PRO A 169 -10.22 11.20 -18.92
N PRO A 170 -10.65 11.46 -17.67
CA PRO A 170 -10.00 10.92 -16.47
C PRO A 170 -9.75 9.41 -16.53
N VAL A 171 -10.71 8.67 -17.08
CA VAL A 171 -10.62 7.21 -17.28
C VAL A 171 -9.43 6.84 -18.16
N VAL A 172 -9.21 7.53 -19.28
CA VAL A 172 -8.10 7.24 -20.20
C VAL A 172 -6.75 7.55 -19.54
N LYS A 173 -6.65 8.63 -18.76
CA LYS A 173 -5.44 8.96 -18.00
C LYS A 173 -5.10 7.85 -16.99
N VAL A 174 -6.10 7.39 -16.23
CA VAL A 174 -5.94 6.31 -15.24
C VAL A 174 -5.52 5.00 -15.90
N ILE A 175 -6.19 4.60 -16.98
CA ILE A 175 -5.85 3.36 -17.70
C ILE A 175 -4.41 3.43 -18.21
N THR A 176 -4.01 4.56 -18.80
CA THR A 176 -2.64 4.75 -19.31
C THR A 176 -1.60 4.70 -18.19
N GLU A 177 -1.90 5.29 -17.02
CA GLU A 177 -1.04 5.24 -15.84
C GLU A 177 -0.86 3.79 -15.34
N ILE A 178 -1.95 3.04 -15.25
CA ILE A 178 -1.95 1.62 -14.84
C ILE A 178 -1.18 0.76 -15.84
N ASP A 179 -1.45 0.90 -17.14
CA ASP A 179 -0.77 0.12 -18.18
C ASP A 179 0.73 0.38 -18.16
N ARG A 180 1.15 1.63 -17.99
CA ARG A 180 2.56 1.98 -17.86
C ARG A 180 3.18 1.30 -16.64
N TYR A 181 2.56 1.40 -15.47
CA TYR A 181 3.06 0.78 -14.23
C TYR A 181 3.20 -0.75 -14.36
N ILE A 182 2.19 -1.42 -14.95
CA ILE A 182 2.20 -2.87 -15.14
C ILE A 182 3.30 -3.28 -16.12
N ALA A 183 3.57 -2.48 -17.16
CA ALA A 183 4.60 -2.74 -18.15
C ALA A 183 6.04 -2.47 -17.67
N GLU A 184 6.24 -1.69 -16.59
CA GLU A 184 7.56 -1.50 -16.00
C GLU A 184 8.19 -2.86 -15.58
N PRO A 185 9.52 -2.98 -15.54
CA PRO A 185 10.18 -4.16 -14.99
C PRO A 185 9.80 -4.35 -13.51
N LEU A 186 9.96 -5.59 -13.04
CA LEU A 186 9.78 -5.91 -11.63
C LEU A 186 10.93 -5.33 -10.81
N LEU A 187 10.59 -4.76 -9.65
CA LEU A 187 11.57 -4.33 -8.66
C LEU A 187 12.26 -5.55 -8.04
N GLN A 188 13.54 -5.42 -7.65
CA GLN A 188 14.23 -6.53 -7.01
C GLN A 188 13.58 -6.85 -5.66
N ARG A 189 13.62 -8.14 -5.27
CA ARG A 189 12.91 -8.64 -4.09
C ARG A 189 13.36 -7.97 -2.79
N ASP A 190 14.64 -7.70 -2.69
CA ASP A 190 15.35 -7.11 -1.54
C ASP A 190 15.25 -5.57 -1.48
N GLU A 191 14.76 -4.94 -2.55
CA GLU A 191 14.51 -3.50 -2.55
C GLU A 191 13.21 -3.14 -1.82
N ASP A 192 13.17 -1.88 -1.36
CA ASP A 192 12.04 -1.32 -0.63
C ASP A 192 11.02 -0.71 -1.60
N PRO A 193 9.81 -1.30 -1.73
CA PRO A 193 8.79 -0.80 -2.64
C PRO A 193 8.28 0.59 -2.23
N LEU A 194 8.34 0.99 -0.95
CA LEU A 194 7.91 2.33 -0.52
C LEU A 194 8.88 3.40 -1.05
N LYS A 195 10.18 3.11 -1.04
CA LYS A 195 11.18 4.01 -1.63
C LYS A 195 11.00 4.14 -3.14
N TRP A 196 10.70 3.03 -3.82
CA TRP A 196 10.39 3.05 -5.25
C TRP A 196 9.17 3.93 -5.54
N TRP A 197 8.07 3.73 -4.80
CA TRP A 197 6.87 4.54 -4.94
C TRP A 197 7.13 6.03 -4.68
N GLU A 198 7.96 6.38 -3.71
CA GLU A 198 8.34 7.77 -3.44
C GLU A 198 9.08 8.42 -4.61
N GLN A 199 9.95 7.67 -5.29
CA GLN A 199 10.65 8.13 -6.49
C GLN A 199 9.70 8.28 -7.69
N CYS A 200 8.71 7.39 -7.80
CA CYS A 200 7.78 7.35 -8.92
C CYS A 200 6.48 8.12 -8.70
N LYS A 201 6.31 8.84 -7.58
CA LYS A 201 5.07 9.55 -7.23
C LYS A 201 4.62 10.57 -8.27
N THR A 202 5.56 11.19 -8.98
CA THR A 202 5.28 12.16 -10.05
C THR A 202 4.88 11.48 -11.37
N VAL A 203 5.33 10.24 -11.57
CA VAL A 203 5.05 9.42 -12.75
C VAL A 203 3.69 8.72 -12.63
N TYR A 204 3.36 8.26 -11.42
CA TYR A 204 2.11 7.55 -11.11
C TYR A 204 1.38 8.19 -9.91
N PRO A 205 0.89 9.44 -10.05
CA PRO A 205 0.30 10.18 -8.93
C PRO A 205 -0.97 9.52 -8.39
N THR A 206 -1.81 8.95 -9.25
CA THR A 206 -3.09 8.36 -8.85
C THR A 206 -2.87 7.02 -8.16
N LEU A 207 -1.97 6.19 -8.71
CA LEU A 207 -1.61 4.91 -8.12
C LEU A 207 -0.85 5.08 -6.81
N TYR A 208 0.00 6.10 -6.70
CA TYR A 208 0.68 6.43 -5.45
C TYR A 208 -0.33 6.74 -4.33
N GLU A 209 -1.38 7.52 -4.62
CA GLU A 209 -2.43 7.80 -3.62
C GLU A 209 -3.19 6.52 -3.22
N LEU A 210 -3.46 5.62 -4.16
CA LEU A 210 -4.09 4.34 -3.85
C LEU A 210 -3.16 3.42 -3.05
N MET A 211 -1.87 3.39 -3.40
CA MET A 211 -0.84 2.61 -2.74
C MET A 211 -0.72 2.98 -1.26
N LEU A 212 -0.71 4.26 -0.91
CA LEU A 212 -0.70 4.72 0.48
C LEU A 212 -1.88 4.16 1.29
N LYS A 213 -3.05 3.99 0.66
CA LYS A 213 -4.26 3.43 1.29
C LYS A 213 -4.24 1.90 1.41
N ARG A 214 -3.25 1.20 0.84
CA ARG A 214 -3.13 -0.27 0.84
C ARG A 214 -1.92 -0.77 1.59
N MET A 215 -0.77 -0.14 1.40
CA MET A 215 0.49 -0.61 1.99
C MET A 215 0.62 -0.35 3.49
N CYS A 216 -0.20 0.55 4.04
CA CYS A 216 -0.27 0.83 5.48
C CYS A 216 -1.12 -0.20 6.27
N LEU A 217 -1.74 -1.17 5.59
CA LEU A 217 -2.61 -2.15 6.24
C LEU A 217 -1.78 -3.30 6.83
N GLN A 218 -1.94 -3.53 8.12
CA GLN A 218 -1.41 -4.74 8.76
C GLN A 218 -2.24 -5.95 8.36
N ALA A 219 -1.56 -6.98 7.85
CA ALA A 219 -2.20 -8.20 7.37
C ALA A 219 -2.61 -9.15 8.50
N THR A 220 -1.99 -9.03 9.68
CA THR A 220 -2.17 -9.97 10.80
C THR A 220 -2.35 -9.23 12.12
N SER A 221 -2.98 -9.90 13.08
CA SER A 221 -3.05 -9.46 14.48
C SER A 221 -1.75 -9.69 15.26
N VAL A 222 -0.73 -10.31 14.66
CA VAL A 222 0.52 -10.68 15.37
C VAL A 222 1.22 -9.46 15.99
N PRO A 223 1.33 -8.30 15.31
CA PRO A 223 1.92 -7.10 15.93
C PRO A 223 1.17 -6.65 17.19
N SER A 224 -0.17 -6.65 17.14
CA SER A 224 -0.98 -6.25 18.30
C SER A 224 -0.90 -7.29 19.42
N GLU A 225 -0.93 -8.59 19.10
CA GLU A 225 -0.73 -9.68 20.05
C GLU A 225 0.63 -9.61 20.75
N ARG A 226 1.71 -9.23 20.04
CA ARG A 226 3.04 -9.03 20.64
C ARG A 226 3.04 -7.86 21.63
N VAL A 227 2.37 -6.76 21.29
CA VAL A 227 2.17 -5.64 22.21
C VAL A 227 1.38 -6.11 23.44
N PHE A 228 0.28 -6.84 23.26
CA PHE A 228 -0.52 -7.37 24.37
C PHE A 228 0.23 -8.38 25.23
N SER A 229 1.04 -9.25 24.64
CA SER A 229 1.85 -10.23 25.38
C SER A 229 2.87 -9.54 26.28
N LYS A 230 3.64 -8.59 25.72
CA LYS A 230 4.60 -7.79 26.50
C LYS A 230 3.91 -6.95 27.58
N SER A 231 2.72 -6.45 27.29
CA SER A 231 1.94 -5.65 28.25
C SER A 231 1.30 -6.52 29.33
N GLY A 232 0.94 -7.77 29.01
CA GLY A 232 0.46 -8.77 29.96
C GLY A 232 1.52 -9.16 30.97
N GLU A 233 2.79 -9.24 30.55
CA GLU A 233 3.92 -9.41 31.49
C GLU A 233 4.03 -8.21 32.46
N ILE A 234 3.86 -6.98 31.99
CA ILE A 234 3.87 -5.78 32.85
C ILE A 234 2.71 -5.83 33.86
N LEU A 235 1.53 -6.31 33.43
CA LEU A 235 0.34 -6.43 34.27
C LEU A 235 0.45 -7.56 35.31
N ASN A 236 1.09 -8.68 34.97
CA ASN A 236 1.21 -9.85 35.84
C ASN A 236 2.43 -9.77 36.77
N ALA A 237 3.58 -9.29 36.29
CA ALA A 237 4.83 -9.27 37.06
C ALA A 237 4.81 -8.20 38.16
N LYS A 238 4.12 -7.08 37.92
CA LYS A 238 3.79 -6.12 38.97
C LYS A 238 2.39 -6.48 39.44
N ARG A 239 2.20 -6.91 40.70
CA ARG A 239 0.88 -6.98 41.39
C ARG A 239 0.25 -5.58 41.57
N SER A 240 0.37 -4.73 40.55
CA SER A 240 -0.01 -3.35 40.54
C SER A 240 -1.48 -3.25 40.19
N ARG A 241 -2.26 -2.61 41.07
CA ARG A 241 -3.61 -2.12 40.78
C ARG A 241 -3.52 -0.96 39.78
N LEU A 242 -3.11 -1.25 38.54
CA LEU A 242 -3.17 -0.28 37.45
C LEU A 242 -4.61 -0.16 36.99
N THR A 243 -5.08 1.07 36.83
CA THR A 243 -6.35 1.33 36.16
C THR A 243 -6.16 1.15 34.65
N ASN A 244 -7.23 0.78 33.94
CA ASN A 244 -7.21 0.62 32.48
C ASN A 244 -6.64 1.86 31.76
N SER A 245 -6.98 3.07 32.22
CA SER A 245 -6.48 4.33 31.66
C SER A 245 -4.95 4.45 31.75
N ARG A 246 -4.37 4.15 32.91
CA ARG A 246 -2.91 4.21 33.11
C ARG A 246 -2.20 3.12 32.32
N PHE A 247 -2.78 1.93 32.25
CA PHE A 247 -2.26 0.85 31.43
C PHE A 247 -2.20 1.24 29.94
N SER A 248 -3.28 1.78 29.38
CA SER A 248 -3.30 2.26 27.99
C SER A 248 -2.23 3.33 27.71
N GLN A 249 -2.02 4.27 28.64
CA GLN A 249 -0.95 5.28 28.52
C GLN A 249 0.45 4.66 28.51
N ILE A 250 0.71 3.68 29.39
CA ILE A 250 2.00 2.98 29.46
C ILE A 250 2.25 2.21 28.16
N VAL A 251 1.25 1.49 27.65
CA VAL A 251 1.36 0.76 26.38
C VAL A 251 1.63 1.72 25.23
N PHE A 252 0.89 2.83 25.15
CA PHE A 252 1.10 3.87 24.14
C PHE A 252 2.52 4.43 24.18
N LEU A 253 3.01 4.86 25.35
CA LEU A 253 4.37 5.39 25.48
C LEU A 253 5.42 4.35 25.09
N ASN A 254 5.29 3.11 25.57
CA ASN A 254 6.22 2.02 25.26
C ASN A 254 6.26 1.67 23.76
N CYS A 255 5.15 1.80 23.05
CA CYS A 255 5.11 1.59 21.60
C CYS A 255 5.78 2.72 20.81
N ASN A 256 5.76 3.95 21.31
CA ASN A 256 6.26 5.14 20.61
C ASN A 256 7.68 5.58 21.04
N LEU A 257 8.22 5.08 22.14
CA LEU A 257 9.57 5.42 22.65
C LEU A 257 10.72 4.68 21.94
N LYS A 258 10.48 4.09 20.76
CA LYS A 258 11.46 3.28 20.02
C LYS A 258 12.17 4.05 18.92
#